data_AF-A0A3C0S0H3-F1
#
_entry.id   AF-A0A3C0S0H3-F1
#
_cell.length_a   1.000
_cell.length_b   1.000
_cell.length_c   1.000
_cell.angle_alpha   90.00
_cell.angle_beta   90.00
_cell.angle_gamma   90.00
#
_symmetry.space_group_name_H-M   'P 1'
#
loop_
_entity.id
_entity.type
_entity.pdbx_description
1 polymer ?
#
loop_
_entity_poly.entity_id
_entity_poly.type
_entity_poly.pdbx_seq_one_letter_code
_entity_poly.pdbx_strand_id
1 'polypeptide(L)' 'MAKIYNIFISHSWTHNDDLVGLKDLLESRGYFKVEFWESTRDSPINSSNTSYVKMKLKERILSADIVLGIA' A
#
# COMPACT_ATOMS: atom_id res chain seq x y z
N MET A 1 -17.02 -8.35 15.39
CA MET A 1 -16.43 -8.51 14.04
C MET A 1 -15.06 -7.86 14.05
N ALA A 2 -14.04 -8.48 13.48
CA ALA A 2 -12.70 -7.86 13.40
C ALA A 2 -12.77 -6.67 12.42
N LYS A 3 -12.19 -5.53 12.83
CA LYS A 3 -12.13 -4.31 12.00
C LYS A 3 -11.15 -4.56 10.85
N ILE A 4 -11.57 -4.22 9.63
CA ILE A 4 -10.69 -4.24 8.45
C ILE A 4 -10.00 -2.88 8.38
N TYR A 5 -8.69 -2.87 8.17
CA TYR A 5 -7.89 -1.66 8.04
C TYR A 5 -7.37 -1.51 6.61
N ASN A 6 -7.56 -0.34 6.03
CA ASN A 6 -6.95 0.03 4.76
C ASN A 6 -5.52 0.50 5.01
N ILE A 7 -4.54 -0.20 4.44
CA ILE A 7 -3.13 0.11 4.64
C ILE A 7 -2.52 0.63 3.34
N PHE A 8 -1.90 1.79 3.45
CA PHE A 8 -1.05 2.34 2.40
C PHE A 8 0.42 2.10 2.74
N ILE A 9 1.11 1.30 1.91
CA ILE A 9 2.53 1.03 2.06
C ILE A 9 3.29 1.83 1.00
N SER A 10 4.10 2.77 1.46
CA SER A 10 5.07 3.49 0.65
C SER A 10 6.37 2.70 0.65
N HIS A 11 6.73 2.09 -0.48
CA HIS A 11 7.99 1.37 -0.67
C HIS A 11 8.67 1.83 -1.97
N SER A 12 10.00 1.79 -1.99
CA SER A 12 10.75 1.90 -3.24
C SER A 12 10.69 0.56 -3.98
N TRP A 13 10.58 0.59 -5.31
CA TRP A 13 10.54 -0.64 -6.13
C TRP A 13 11.78 -1.53 -5.95
N THR A 14 12.88 -1.00 -5.43
CA THR A 14 14.08 -1.79 -5.08
C THR A 14 13.85 -2.76 -3.93
N HIS A 15 12.87 -2.48 -3.05
CA HIS A 15 12.56 -3.24 -1.83
C HIS A 15 11.30 -4.10 -1.95
N ASN A 16 11.10 -4.71 -3.13
CA ASN A 16 9.91 -5.52 -3.38
C ASN A 16 9.82 -6.76 -2.47
N ASP A 17 10.96 -7.34 -2.07
CA ASP A 17 10.98 -8.51 -1.19
C ASP A 17 10.55 -8.15 0.24
N ASP A 18 10.96 -6.97 0.73
CA ASP A 18 10.53 -6.45 2.04
C ASP A 18 9.01 -6.19 2.06
N LEU A 19 8.46 -5.71 0.94
CA LEU A 19 7.02 -5.54 0.79
C LEU A 19 6.27 -6.87 0.88
N VAL A 20 6.74 -7.88 0.15
CA VAL A 20 6.12 -9.22 0.16
C VAL A 20 6.18 -9.81 1.56
N GLY A 21 7.33 -9.76 2.23
CA GLY A 21 7.48 -10.24 3.61
C GLY A 21 6.56 -9.52 4.60
N LEU A 22 6.37 -8.21 4.44
CA LEU A 22 5.45 -7.43 5.27
C LEU A 22 3.99 -7.83 5.03
N LYS A 23 3.58 -8.04 3.77
CA LYS A 23 2.23 -8.52 3.43
C LYS A 23 1.95 -9.88 4.05
N ASP A 24 2.85 -10.83 3.85
CA ASP A 24 2.72 -12.18 4.39
C ASP A 24 2.60 -12.15 5.92
N LEU A 25 3.37 -11.30 6.58
CA LEU A 25 3.35 -11.12 8.05
C LEU A 25 2.06 -10.46 8.56
N LEU A 26 1.43 -9.59 7.77
CA LEU A 26 0.15 -8.96 8.11
C LEU A 26 -1.01 -9.93 7.85
N GLU A 27 -0.99 -10.65 6.73
CA GLU A 27 -2.01 -11.65 6.37
C GLU A 27 -1.95 -12.90 7.26
N SER A 28 -0.75 -13.30 7.72
CA SER A 28 -0.58 -14.45 8.63
C SER A 28 -1.23 -14.23 10.00
N ARG A 29 -1.57 -12.99 10.35
CA ARG A 29 -2.25 -12.65 11.60
C ARG A 29 -3.76 -12.69 11.40
N GLY A 30 -4.38 -13.84 11.69
CA GLY A 30 -5.83 -14.04 11.54
C GLY A 30 -6.74 -13.06 12.30
N TYR A 31 -6.20 -12.28 13.25
CA TYR A 31 -6.92 -11.22 13.97
C TYR A 31 -6.83 -9.84 13.28
N PHE A 32 -5.95 -9.68 12.30
CA PHE A 32 -5.68 -8.42 11.62
C PHE A 32 -6.10 -8.54 10.16
N LYS A 33 -7.24 -7.95 9.81
CA LYS A 33 -7.73 -7.93 8.42
C LYS A 33 -7.24 -6.65 7.74
N VAL A 34 -6.54 -6.81 6.62
CA VAL A 34 -5.89 -5.71 5.90
C VAL A 34 -6.28 -5.71 4.44
N GLU A 35 -6.45 -4.51 3.88
CA GLU A 35 -6.52 -4.28 2.44
C GLU A 35 -5.38 -3.37 2.01
N PHE A 36 -4.63 -3.78 0.98
CA PHE A 36 -3.45 -3.07 0.49
C PHE A 36 -3.81 -2.17 -0.69
N TRP A 37 -3.65 -0.86 -0.52
CA TRP A 37 -4.04 0.15 -1.52
C TRP A 37 -2.85 0.76 -2.28
N GLU A 38 -1.68 0.17 -2.11
CA GLU A 38 -0.47 0.63 -2.78
C GLU A 38 -0.54 0.46 -4.31
N SER A 39 0.28 1.24 -5.01
CA SER A 39 0.53 1.01 -6.43
C SER A 39 1.73 0.07 -6.54
N THR A 40 1.46 -1.22 -6.76
CA THR A 40 2.52 -2.21 -6.97
C THR A 40 3.18 -2.03 -8.32
N ARG A 41 4.38 -2.60 -8.48
CA ARG A 41 5.10 -2.66 -9.77
C ARG A 41 4.23 -3.28 -10.88
N ASP A 42 3.35 -4.21 -10.53
CA ASP A 42 2.44 -4.90 -11.48
C ASP A 42 1.23 -4.06 -11.89
N SER A 43 0.85 -3.05 -11.09
CA SER A 43 -0.23 -2.12 -11.40
C SER A 43 0.20 -0.68 -11.11
N PRO A 44 1.18 -0.15 -11.87
CA PRO A 44 1.62 1.22 -11.71
C PRO A 44 0.46 2.16 -12.07
N ILE A 45 0.44 3.36 -11.48
CA ILE A 45 -0.42 4.43 -11.98
C ILE A 45 0.12 4.80 -13.36
N ASN A 46 -0.40 4.15 -14.40
CA ASN A 46 0.07 4.28 -15.76
C ASN A 46 -0.41 5.62 -16.33
N SER A 47 0.30 6.69 -15.99
CA SER A 47 0.02 8.03 -16.46
C SER A 47 1.32 8.81 -16.61
N SER A 48 1.54 9.38 -17.78
CA SER A 48 2.61 10.35 -18.04
C SER A 48 2.37 11.70 -17.35
N ASN A 49 1.18 11.90 -16.76
CA ASN A 49 0.81 13.14 -16.11
C ASN A 49 1.14 13.10 -14.60
N THR A 50 2.27 13.72 -14.24
CA THR A 50 2.78 13.80 -12.86
C THR A 50 1.75 14.34 -11.87
N SER A 51 0.91 15.31 -12.28
CA SER A 51 -0.14 15.89 -11.43
C SER A 51 -1.24 14.86 -11.10
N TYR A 52 -1.58 14.02 -12.08
CA TYR A 52 -2.57 12.95 -11.90
C TYR A 52 -2.06 11.86 -10.96
N VAL A 53 -0.80 11.46 -11.12
CA VAL A 53 -0.15 10.49 -10.21
C VAL A 53 -0.14 11.02 -8.78
N LYS A 54 0.25 12.28 -8.58
CA LYS A 54 0.28 12.92 -7.27
C LYS A 54 -1.12 12.99 -6.63
N MET A 55 -2.14 13.31 -7.43
CA MET A 55 -3.53 13.34 -6.96
C MET A 55 -4.00 11.95 -6.52
N LYS A 56 -3.77 10.92 -7.33
CA LYS A 56 -4.16 9.54 -7.02
C LYS A 56 -3.46 8.98 -5.78
N LEU A 57 -2.17 9.28 -5.61
CA LEU A 57 -1.44 8.92 -4.39
C LEU A 57 -2.01 9.64 -3.16
N LYS A 58 -2.30 10.93 -3.28
CA LYS A 58 -2.93 11.71 -2.20
C LYS A 58 -4.28 11.12 -1.80
N GLU A 59 -5.13 10.77 -2.76
CA GLU A 59 -6.42 10.12 -2.50
C GLU A 59 -6.25 8.82 -1.71
N ARG A 60 -5.34 7.95 -2.16
CA ARG A 60 -5.08 6.66 -1.50
C ARG A 60 -4.54 6.81 -0.08
N ILE A 61 -3.65 7.77 0.15
CA ILE A 61 -3.11 8.06 1.49
C ILE A 61 -4.23 8.58 2.42
N LEU A 62 -5.08 9.48 1.94
CA LEU A 62 -6.16 10.06 2.74
C LEU A 62 -7.26 9.06 3.07
N SER A 63 -7.45 8.04 2.24
CA SER A 63 -8.43 6.97 2.47
C SER A 63 -7.88 5.80 3.28
N ALA A 64 -6.58 5.74 3.52
CA ALA A 64 -5.97 4.70 4.32
C ALA A 64 -6.15 4.97 5.82
N ASP A 65 -6.42 3.92 6.59
CA ASP A 65 -6.45 3.97 8.05
C ASP A 65 -5.01 4.01 8.63
N ILE A 66 -4.06 3.38 7.94
CA ILE A 66 -2.67 3.23 8.37
C ILE A 66 -1.73 3.50 7.19
N VAL A 67 -0.66 4.25 7.43
CA VAL A 67 0.41 4.52 6.47
C VAL A 67 1.71 3.92 6.98
N LEU A 68 2.37 3.09 6.17
CA LEU A 68 3.66 2.47 6.46
C LEU A 68 4.70 2.89 5.43
N GLY A 69 5.90 3.25 5.87
CA GLY A 69 7.03 3.57 4.99
C GLY A 69 8.13 2.54 5.15
N ILE A 70 8.56 1.94 4.03
CA ILE A 70 9.72 1.05 3.95
C ILE A 70 10.84 1.86 3.29
N ALA A 71 11.98 1.98 3.99
CA ALA A 71 13.14 2.78 3.59
C ALA A 71 14.33 1.89 3.26
#